data_AF-A0A7K2MLP1-F1
#
_entry.id   AF-A0A7K2MLP1-F1
#
_cell.length_a   1.000
_cell.length_b   1.000
_cell.length_c   1.000
_cell.angle_alpha   90.00
_cell.angle_beta   90.00
_cell.angle_gamma   90.00
#
_symmetry.space_group_name_H-M   'P 1'
#
loop_
_entity.id
_entity.type
_entity.pdbx_description
1 polymer ?
#
loop_
_entity_poly.entity_id
_entity_poly.type
_entity_poly.pdbx_seq_one_letter_code
_entity_poly.pdbx_strand_id
1 'polypeptide(L)'
;MAVATVVGMSNTPPAESGTQPAGSGTPSAGSGTSPADLVRAFHLAFGLDARSTPTEVPPALAAHRGELLAEEAAEVAEVSVGGPLDRLAHELADVVYVAYGTALVHGIDLDAVIAEVHRSNMTKLGPDGRVSRRADGKVLKGDHYEAPDVSGVLRRQG
;
A
#
# COMPACT_ATOMS: atom_id res chain seq x y z
N MET A 1 -4.49 9.83 -15.44
CA MET A 1 -3.83 11.15 -15.65
C MET A 1 -3.39 11.67 -14.28
N ALA A 2 -2.91 10.78 -13.39
CA ALA A 2 -2.70 11.07 -11.97
C ALA A 2 -1.21 11.11 -11.54
N VAL A 3 -0.28 10.51 -12.31
CA VAL A 3 1.17 10.58 -12.01
C VAL A 3 1.75 11.99 -12.26
N ALA A 4 1.02 12.87 -12.95
CA ALA A 4 1.51 14.19 -13.36
C ALA A 4 1.23 15.34 -12.38
N THR A 5 0.43 15.12 -11.32
CA THR A 5 -0.03 16.23 -10.45
C THR A 5 0.82 16.42 -9.19
N VAL A 6 1.76 15.51 -8.89
CA VAL A 6 2.56 15.56 -7.63
C VAL A 6 3.93 16.25 -7.78
N VAL A 7 4.33 16.71 -8.98
CA VAL A 7 5.67 17.31 -9.16
C VAL A 7 5.57 18.78 -9.57
N GLY A 8 5.40 19.63 -8.55
CA GLY A 8 5.86 21.00 -8.63
C GLY A 8 7.38 21.05 -8.39
N MET A 9 8.09 21.63 -9.35
CA MET A 9 9.49 22.09 -9.31
C MET A 9 10.56 21.22 -10.02
N SER A 10 11.33 21.93 -10.82
CA SER A 10 12.30 21.54 -11.85
C SER A 10 13.68 21.12 -11.33
N ASN A 11 14.29 20.08 -11.93
CA ASN A 11 15.68 20.07 -12.44
C ASN A 11 16.10 18.68 -13.00
N THR A 12 16.98 18.69 -14.01
CA THR A 12 17.61 17.53 -14.68
C THR A 12 19.16 17.62 -14.52
N PRO A 13 19.97 16.59 -14.86
CA PRO A 13 20.50 15.49 -14.04
C PRO A 13 22.07 15.54 -13.93
N PRO A 14 22.78 14.44 -13.59
CA PRO A 14 23.32 13.58 -14.66
C PRO A 14 23.37 12.06 -14.36
N ALA A 15 23.71 11.31 -15.42
CA ALA A 15 23.90 9.86 -15.50
C ALA A 15 25.26 9.39 -14.92
N GLU A 16 25.37 8.10 -14.53
CA GLU A 16 26.31 7.14 -15.14
C GLU A 16 26.26 5.72 -14.51
N SER A 17 26.81 4.81 -15.30
CA SER A 17 26.76 3.34 -15.33
C SER A 17 27.65 2.60 -14.31
N GLY A 18 27.28 1.36 -13.98
CA GLY A 18 28.20 0.37 -13.38
C GLY A 18 27.66 -1.06 -13.41
N THR A 19 28.41 -1.97 -14.05
CA THR A 19 28.17 -3.44 -14.10
C THR A 19 28.96 -4.14 -13.00
N GLN A 20 28.39 -5.09 -12.26
CA GLN A 20 29.12 -6.13 -11.50
C GLN A 20 28.31 -7.43 -11.28
N PRO A 21 28.97 -8.57 -10.97
CA PRO A 21 28.69 -9.89 -11.57
C PRO A 21 27.84 -10.86 -10.72
N ALA A 22 27.54 -12.00 -11.36
CA ALA A 22 26.69 -13.09 -10.89
C ALA A 22 27.24 -13.84 -9.66
N GLY A 23 26.39 -13.96 -8.64
CA GLY A 23 26.56 -14.85 -7.49
C GLY A 23 25.41 -15.87 -7.43
N SER A 24 25.77 -17.15 -7.38
CA SER A 24 24.87 -18.29 -7.24
C SER A 24 24.20 -18.31 -5.86
N GLY A 25 22.89 -18.14 -5.84
CA GLY A 25 22.05 -18.32 -4.66
C GLY A 25 20.77 -19.08 -5.04
N THR A 26 20.47 -20.11 -4.27
CA THR A 26 19.23 -20.90 -4.27
C THR A 26 17.97 -20.02 -4.37
N PRO A 27 16.90 -20.43 -5.08
CA PRO A 27 15.75 -19.57 -5.32
C PRO A 27 14.99 -19.27 -4.01
N SER A 28 15.12 -18.05 -3.52
CA SER A 28 14.27 -17.47 -2.47
C SER A 28 12.87 -17.27 -3.04
N ALA A 29 11.85 -17.66 -2.28
CA ALA A 29 10.46 -17.44 -2.65
C ALA A 29 10.20 -15.93 -2.83
N GLY A 30 9.91 -15.51 -4.07
CA GLY A 30 9.29 -14.23 -4.42
C GLY A 30 10.23 -13.03 -4.60
N SER A 31 11.22 -13.10 -5.50
CA SER A 31 11.99 -11.93 -5.95
C SER A 31 11.21 -11.07 -6.96
N GLY A 32 10.00 -10.64 -6.59
CA GLY A 32 9.25 -9.62 -7.33
C GLY A 32 9.32 -8.30 -6.57
N THR A 33 9.52 -7.19 -7.28
CA THR A 33 9.45 -5.84 -6.68
C THR A 33 8.07 -5.63 -6.06
N SER A 34 7.98 -5.34 -4.77
CA SER A 34 6.68 -5.08 -4.13
C SER A 34 6.14 -3.71 -4.56
N PRO A 35 4.82 -3.45 -4.43
CA PRO A 35 4.29 -2.11 -4.61
C PRO A 35 4.99 -1.07 -3.72
N ALA A 36 5.34 -1.42 -2.48
CA ALA A 36 6.09 -0.55 -1.60
C ALA A 36 7.49 -0.20 -2.16
N ASP A 37 8.17 -1.17 -2.76
CA ASP A 37 9.48 -0.94 -3.41
C ASP A 37 9.36 0.00 -4.62
N LEU A 38 8.33 -0.19 -5.46
CA LEU A 38 8.07 0.67 -6.63
C LEU A 38 7.80 2.12 -6.23
N VAL A 39 6.94 2.32 -5.24
CA VAL A 39 6.56 3.66 -4.77
C VAL A 39 7.72 4.31 -4.00
N ARG A 40 8.52 3.54 -3.24
CA ARG A 40 9.73 4.05 -2.60
C ARG A 40 10.76 4.52 -3.64
N ALA A 41 10.98 3.75 -4.69
CA ALA A 41 11.86 4.15 -5.79
C ALA A 41 11.39 5.48 -6.42
N PHE A 42 10.08 5.66 -6.62
CA PHE A 42 9.51 6.93 -7.06
C PHE A 42 9.76 8.07 -6.05
N HIS A 43 9.43 7.90 -4.78
CA HIS A 43 9.66 8.95 -3.78
C HIS A 43 11.13 9.39 -3.73
N LEU A 44 12.07 8.45 -3.77
CA LEU A 44 13.50 8.75 -3.81
C LEU A 44 13.92 9.47 -5.09
N ALA A 45 13.44 9.04 -6.25
CA ALA A 45 13.76 9.67 -7.54
C ALA A 45 13.22 11.11 -7.64
N PHE A 46 12.08 11.40 -7.00
CA PHE A 46 11.41 12.70 -7.04
C PHE A 46 11.66 13.56 -5.79
N GLY A 47 12.53 13.12 -4.87
CA GLY A 47 12.87 13.88 -3.66
C GLY A 47 11.72 14.05 -2.66
N LEU A 48 10.77 13.13 -2.66
CA LEU A 48 9.64 13.10 -1.72
C LEU A 48 10.02 12.39 -0.41
N ASP A 49 9.29 12.70 0.66
CA ASP A 49 9.44 12.04 1.96
C ASP A 49 9.26 10.51 1.85
N ALA A 50 10.27 9.76 2.29
CA ALA A 50 10.23 8.30 2.39
C ALA A 50 10.86 7.84 3.72
N ARG A 51 10.11 7.96 4.81
CA ARG A 51 10.57 7.61 6.16
C ARG A 51 10.68 6.07 6.29
N SER A 52 11.48 5.62 7.25
CA SER A 52 11.73 4.18 7.50
C SER A 52 11.19 3.68 8.84
N THR A 53 10.66 4.59 9.67
CA THR A 53 10.10 4.28 11.00
C THR A 53 8.78 5.03 11.16
N PRO A 54 7.75 4.43 11.80
CA PRO A 54 6.47 5.08 12.03
C PRO A 54 6.63 6.44 12.70
N THR A 55 6.13 7.49 12.06
CA THR A 55 6.36 8.88 12.46
C THR A 55 5.10 9.70 12.24
N GLU A 56 4.71 10.48 13.26
CA GLU A 56 3.71 11.53 13.08
C GLU A 56 4.28 12.64 12.20
N VAL A 57 3.47 13.15 11.26
CA VAL A 57 3.88 14.19 10.32
C VAL A 57 3.11 15.49 10.57
N PRO A 58 3.60 16.65 10.07
CA PRO A 58 2.87 17.91 10.22
C PRO A 58 1.43 17.81 9.70
N PRO A 59 0.43 18.42 10.38
CA PRO A 59 -0.97 18.30 9.99
C PRO A 59 -1.29 18.68 8.55
N ALA A 60 -0.61 19.69 8.00
CA ALA A 60 -0.79 20.10 6.60
C ALA A 60 -0.35 19.01 5.61
N LEU A 61 0.74 18.30 5.91
CA LEU A 61 1.20 17.17 5.10
C LEU A 61 0.24 15.98 5.21
N ALA A 62 -0.23 15.67 6.41
CA ALA A 62 -1.23 14.61 6.63
C ALA A 62 -2.54 14.91 5.89
N ALA A 63 -3.03 16.16 5.96
CA ALA A 63 -4.22 16.61 5.26
C ALA A 63 -4.07 16.48 3.74
N HIS A 64 -2.95 16.93 3.18
CA HIS A 64 -2.68 16.82 1.76
C HIS A 64 -2.65 15.35 1.28
N ARG A 65 -2.02 14.44 2.04
CA ARG A 65 -2.06 13.00 1.73
C ARG A 65 -3.49 12.43 1.79
N GLY A 66 -4.32 12.95 2.70
CA GLY A 66 -5.74 12.59 2.79
C GLY A 66 -6.56 13.07 1.60
N GLU A 67 -6.29 14.27 1.09
CA GLU A 67 -6.93 14.81 -0.13
C GLU A 67 -6.63 13.94 -1.35
N LEU A 68 -5.36 13.59 -1.57
CA LEU A 68 -4.96 12.70 -2.67
C LEU A 68 -5.68 11.34 -2.58
N LEU A 69 -5.75 10.74 -1.39
CA LEU A 69 -6.48 9.48 -1.20
C LEU A 69 -7.97 9.60 -1.51
N ALA A 70 -8.59 10.72 -1.15
CA ALA A 70 -10.00 10.97 -1.42
C ALA A 70 -10.27 11.19 -2.91
N GLU A 71 -9.36 11.86 -3.62
CA GLU A 71 -9.41 12.07 -5.07
C GLU A 71 -9.39 10.73 -5.81
N GLU A 72 -8.38 9.88 -5.59
CA GLU A 72 -8.29 8.58 -6.29
C GLU A 72 -9.48 7.65 -5.97
N ALA A 73 -9.98 7.69 -4.74
CA ALA A 73 -11.16 6.91 -4.37
C ALA A 73 -12.43 7.38 -5.10
N ALA A 74 -12.55 8.68 -5.38
CA ALA A 74 -13.65 9.23 -6.17
C ALA A 74 -13.53 8.80 -7.65
N GLU A 75 -12.33 8.81 -8.23
CA GLU A 75 -12.10 8.36 -9.61
C GLU A 75 -12.46 6.88 -9.80
N VAL A 76 -12.08 6.02 -8.84
CA VAL A 76 -12.53 4.61 -8.83
C VAL A 76 -14.06 4.52 -8.84
N ALA A 77 -14.74 5.31 -8.02
CA ALA A 77 -16.20 5.29 -7.90
C ALA A 77 -16.90 5.67 -9.22
N GLU A 78 -16.33 6.61 -9.97
CA GLU A 78 -16.88 7.03 -11.27
C GLU A 78 -16.84 5.91 -12.32
N VAL A 79 -15.81 5.08 -12.32
CA VAL A 79 -15.63 4.02 -13.32
C VAL A 79 -16.14 2.65 -12.87
N SER A 80 -16.47 2.45 -11.58
CA SER A 80 -16.82 1.12 -11.06
C SER A 80 -18.17 0.60 -11.56
N VAL A 81 -19.08 1.49 -11.97
CA VAL A 81 -20.42 1.12 -12.45
C VAL A 81 -20.51 1.34 -13.96
N GLY A 82 -20.16 0.30 -14.72
CA GLY A 82 -20.31 0.29 -16.18
C GLY A 82 -19.17 0.94 -16.97
N GLY A 83 -18.08 1.33 -16.29
CA GLY A 83 -16.83 1.72 -16.95
C GLY A 83 -16.10 0.52 -17.57
N PRO A 84 -15.16 0.77 -18.50
CA PRO A 84 -14.35 -0.30 -19.09
C PRO A 84 -13.31 -0.82 -18.08
N LEU A 85 -12.98 -2.10 -18.17
CA LEU A 85 -12.17 -2.81 -17.16
C LEU A 85 -10.74 -2.28 -17.04
N ASP A 86 -10.16 -1.83 -18.16
CA ASP A 86 -8.82 -1.22 -18.20
C ASP A 86 -8.77 0.09 -17.40
N ARG A 87 -9.82 0.92 -17.47
CA ARG A 87 -9.92 2.12 -16.64
C ARG A 87 -10.13 1.79 -15.17
N LEU A 88 -11.02 0.85 -14.85
CA LEU A 88 -11.18 0.41 -13.46
C LEU A 88 -9.85 -0.10 -12.88
N ALA A 89 -9.08 -0.87 -13.66
CA ALA A 89 -7.77 -1.34 -13.23
C ALA A 89 -6.77 -0.21 -13.00
N HIS A 90 -6.81 0.86 -13.82
CA HIS A 90 -5.99 2.06 -13.65
C HIS A 90 -6.31 2.76 -12.34
N GLU A 91 -7.57 3.11 -12.10
CA GLU A 91 -7.93 3.89 -10.91
C GLU A 91 -7.70 3.09 -9.62
N LEU A 92 -7.90 1.76 -9.66
CA LEU A 92 -7.52 0.89 -8.53
C LEU A 92 -6.01 0.90 -8.27
N ALA A 93 -5.20 0.96 -9.32
CA ALA A 93 -3.75 1.05 -9.18
C ALA A 93 -3.33 2.40 -8.58
N ASP A 94 -3.97 3.50 -8.99
CA ASP A 94 -3.67 4.85 -8.47
C ASP A 94 -4.02 4.98 -6.98
N VAL A 95 -5.17 4.43 -6.54
CA VAL A 95 -5.50 4.32 -5.09
C VAL A 95 -4.40 3.58 -4.32
N VAL A 96 -3.96 2.43 -4.83
CA VAL A 96 -2.91 1.64 -4.17
C VAL A 96 -1.59 2.42 -4.15
N TYR A 97 -1.24 3.09 -5.23
CA TYR A 97 -0.02 3.89 -5.36
C TYR A 97 0.02 5.03 -4.34
N VAL A 98 -1.08 5.78 -4.23
CA VAL A 98 -1.22 6.88 -3.25
C VAL A 98 -1.27 6.34 -1.82
N ALA A 99 -1.88 5.18 -1.56
CA ALA A 99 -1.88 4.56 -0.24
C ALA A 99 -0.47 4.17 0.23
N TYR A 100 0.32 3.51 -0.62
CA TYR A 100 1.73 3.21 -0.31
C TYR A 100 2.56 4.48 -0.15
N GLY A 101 2.35 5.49 -1.00
CA GLY A 101 3.05 6.77 -0.85
C GLY A 101 2.74 7.46 0.48
N THR A 102 1.48 7.37 0.94
CA THR A 102 1.05 7.93 2.22
C THR A 102 1.69 7.17 3.39
N ALA A 103 1.77 5.84 3.29
CA ALA A 103 2.47 5.02 4.28
C ALA A 103 3.96 5.35 4.35
N LEU A 104 4.64 5.53 3.21
CA LEU A 104 6.05 5.93 3.15
C LEU A 104 6.30 7.31 3.77
N VAL A 105 5.39 8.26 3.55
CA VAL A 105 5.44 9.55 4.24
C VAL A 105 5.36 9.34 5.75
N HIS A 106 4.55 8.43 6.26
CA HIS A 106 4.49 8.14 7.71
C HIS A 106 5.55 7.14 8.19
N GLY A 107 6.40 6.63 7.30
CA GLY A 107 7.39 5.59 7.62
C GLY A 107 6.78 4.26 8.04
N ILE A 108 5.54 4.00 7.63
CA ILE A 108 4.82 2.77 7.90
C ILE A 108 5.17 1.75 6.82
N ASP A 109 5.68 0.58 7.22
CA ASP A 109 5.71 -0.58 6.34
C ASP A 109 4.28 -1.13 6.21
N LEU A 110 3.62 -0.73 5.11
CA LEU A 110 2.25 -1.08 4.82
C LEU A 110 2.09 -2.55 4.41
N ASP A 111 3.11 -3.18 3.82
CA ASP A 111 3.09 -4.61 3.50
C ASP A 111 2.93 -5.43 4.79
N ALA A 112 3.68 -5.09 5.84
CA ALA A 112 3.56 -5.73 7.15
C ALA A 112 2.19 -5.49 7.83
N VAL A 113 1.62 -4.28 7.69
CA VAL A 113 0.28 -3.97 8.23
C VAL A 113 -0.81 -4.76 7.48
N ILE A 114 -0.74 -4.83 6.15
CA ILE A 114 -1.66 -5.62 5.33
C ILE A 114 -1.56 -7.11 5.69
N ALA A 115 -0.34 -7.63 5.90
CA ALA A 115 -0.14 -9.02 6.29
C ALA A 115 -0.83 -9.34 7.63
N GLU A 116 -0.76 -8.45 8.62
CA GLU A 116 -1.44 -8.63 9.91
C GLU A 116 -2.97 -8.53 9.78
N VAL A 117 -3.46 -7.57 8.99
CA VAL A 117 -4.90 -7.46 8.68
C VAL A 117 -5.39 -8.71 7.95
N HIS A 118 -4.61 -9.24 7.01
CA HIS A 118 -4.90 -10.47 6.30
C HIS A 118 -4.94 -11.66 7.26
N ARG A 119 -3.91 -11.85 8.10
CA ARG A 119 -3.88 -12.90 9.13
C ARG A 119 -5.13 -12.89 10.00
N SER A 120 -5.49 -11.72 10.55
CA SER A 120 -6.72 -11.56 11.34
C SER A 120 -7.98 -11.91 10.53
N ASN A 121 -8.07 -11.45 9.28
CA ASN A 121 -9.22 -11.78 8.42
C ASN A 121 -9.36 -13.28 8.17
N MET A 122 -8.24 -14.00 8.02
CA MET A 122 -8.25 -15.45 7.81
C MET A 122 -8.69 -16.23 9.06
N THR A 123 -8.52 -15.69 10.28
CA THR A 123 -9.06 -16.31 11.53
C THR A 123 -10.59 -16.34 11.60
N LYS A 124 -11.29 -15.63 10.69
CA LYS A 124 -12.76 -15.65 10.60
C LYS A 124 -13.30 -16.94 9.97
N LEU A 125 -12.43 -17.76 9.38
CA LEU A 125 -12.79 -19.07 8.87
C LEU A 125 -13.00 -20.05 10.03
N GLY A 126 -14.10 -20.79 10.01
CA GLY A 126 -14.35 -21.89 10.93
C GLY A 126 -13.42 -23.08 10.66
N PRO A 127 -13.46 -24.11 11.53
CA PRO A 127 -12.63 -25.32 11.39
C PRO A 127 -12.84 -26.08 10.07
N ASP A 128 -13.97 -25.86 9.40
CA ASP A 128 -14.32 -26.43 8.09
C ASP A 128 -13.92 -25.54 6.91
N GLY A 129 -13.22 -24.43 7.17
CA GLY A 129 -12.85 -23.43 6.17
C GLY A 129 -14.03 -22.56 5.71
N ARG A 130 -15.17 -22.59 6.40
CA ARG A 130 -16.35 -21.79 6.04
C ARG A 130 -16.51 -20.60 6.96
N VAL A 131 -17.04 -19.53 6.39
CA VAL A 131 -17.36 -18.32 7.13
C VAL A 131 -18.78 -18.43 7.68
N SER A 132 -18.95 -18.28 8.99
CA SER A 132 -20.28 -18.14 9.58
C SER A 132 -20.88 -16.79 9.19
N ARG A 133 -22.08 -16.78 8.62
CA ARG A 133 -22.74 -15.56 8.10
C ARG A 133 -24.11 -15.40 8.75
N ARG A 134 -24.48 -14.16 9.05
CA ARG A 134 -25.87 -13.79 9.38
C ARG A 134 -26.75 -13.81 8.12
N ALA A 135 -28.06 -13.76 8.33
CA ALA A 135 -29.05 -13.66 7.25
C ALA A 135 -28.88 -12.43 6.35
N ASP A 136 -28.22 -11.36 6.83
CA ASP A 136 -27.88 -10.16 6.05
C ASP A 136 -26.56 -10.29 5.26
N GLY A 137 -25.95 -11.48 5.24
CA GLY A 137 -24.68 -11.74 4.56
C GLY A 137 -23.43 -11.32 5.35
N LYS A 138 -23.59 -10.65 6.50
CA LYS A 138 -22.46 -10.23 7.33
C LYS A 138 -21.73 -11.43 7.91
N VAL A 139 -20.42 -11.44 7.71
CA VAL A 139 -19.51 -12.39 8.35
C VAL A 139 -19.54 -12.20 9.86
N LEU A 140 -19.89 -13.25 10.59
CA LEU A 140 -19.82 -13.31 12.05
C LEU A 140 -18.39 -13.60 12.49
N LYS A 141 -18.01 -13.04 13.64
CA LYS A 141 -16.78 -13.45 14.33
C LYS A 141 -17.04 -14.84 14.90
N GLY A 142 -16.34 -15.86 14.43
CA GLY A 142 -16.38 -17.20 15.00
C GLY A 142 -15.56 -17.29 16.28
N ASP A 143 -15.63 -18.44 16.96
CA ASP A 143 -14.95 -18.68 18.24
C ASP A 143 -13.41 -18.60 18.16
N HIS A 144 -12.86 -18.68 16.94
CA HIS A 144 -11.43 -18.62 16.66
C HIS A 144 -10.95 -17.26 16.12
N TYR A 145 -11.82 -16.24 16.13
CA TYR A 145 -11.45 -14.92 15.63
C TYR A 145 -10.41 -14.23 16.52
N GLU A 146 -9.34 -13.75 15.88
CA GLU A 146 -8.33 -12.90 16.50
C GLU A 146 -8.32 -11.53 15.81
N ALA A 147 -8.41 -10.45 16.58
CA ALA A 147 -8.31 -9.09 16.06
C ALA A 147 -6.87 -8.78 15.56
N PRO A 148 -6.70 -7.87 14.58
CA PRO A 148 -5.36 -7.53 14.11
C PRO A 148 -4.62 -6.67 15.16
N ASP A 149 -3.38 -7.02 15.49
CA ASP A 149 -2.50 -6.23 16.37
C ASP A 149 -1.66 -5.23 15.56
N VAL A 150 -2.34 -4.26 14.94
CA VAL A 150 -1.68 -3.21 14.14
C VAL A 150 -0.74 -2.37 15.02
N SER A 151 -1.13 -2.05 16.26
CA SER A 151 -0.26 -1.30 17.18
C SER A 151 1.03 -2.05 17.50
N GLY A 152 0.98 -3.37 17.66
CA GLY A 152 2.17 -4.20 17.84
C GLY A 152 3.02 -4.29 16.57
N VAL A 153 2.41 -4.33 15.38
CA VAL A 153 3.15 -4.24 14.11
C VAL A 153 3.93 -2.92 14.04
N LEU A 154 3.27 -1.79 14.29
CA LEU A 154 3.92 -0.48 14.26
C LEU A 154 5.07 -0.38 15.27
N ARG A 155 4.88 -0.83 16.52
CA ARG A 155 5.96 -0.87 17.53
C ARG A 155 7.17 -1.72 17.14
N ARG A 156 7.00 -2.70 16.25
CA ARG A 156 8.11 -3.53 15.75
C ARG A 156 8.87 -2.88 14.59
N GLN A 157 8.33 -1.83 13.98
CA GLN A 157 8.95 -1.11 12.87
C GLN A 157 9.91 0.01 13.32
N GLY A 158 9.94 0.34 14.61
CA GLY A 158 10.80 1.38 15.21
C GLY A 158 10.03 2.24 16.19
#